data_AF-A0A851M701-F1
#
_entry.id   AF-A0A851M701-F1
#
_cell.length_a   1.000
_cell.length_b   1.000
_cell.length_c   1.000
_cell.angle_alpha   90.00
_cell.angle_beta   90.00
_cell.angle_gamma   90.00
#
_symmetry.space_group_name_H-M   'P 1'
#
loop_
_entity.id
_entity.type
_entity.pdbx_description
1 polymer ?
#
loop_
_entity_poly.entity_id
_entity_poly.type
_entity_poly.pdbx_seq_one_letter_code
_entity_poly.pdbx_strand_id
1 'polypeptide(L)'
;MDALPMEEKSGVPFASKQKAIYQGKETYVMHACGHDAHTAMLLGAAKILAANKDKISGTVIFVFQPAEEGGADIDNFTQGDQIGSRKMIADGAFKDYKPEVIFGMHVMAGMKSGHLYYKDGAIL
;
A
#
# COMPACT_ATOMS: atom_id res chain seq x y z
N MET A 1 5.46 4.77 -1.69
CA MET A 1 4.52 3.76 -2.21
C MET A 1 4.06 4.18 -3.58
N ASP A 2 3.39 3.31 -4.33
CA ASP A 2 2.78 3.66 -5.61
C ASP A 2 1.65 4.68 -5.47
N ALA A 3 1.37 5.36 -6.57
CA ALA A 3 0.42 6.45 -6.73
C ALA A 3 -0.26 6.31 -8.09
N LEU A 4 -1.25 7.14 -8.37
CA LEU A 4 -2.04 7.08 -9.60
C LEU A 4 -1.66 8.17 -10.61
N PRO A 5 -1.75 7.88 -11.93
CA PRO A 5 -1.40 8.81 -13.01
C PRO A 5 -2.52 9.84 -13.25
N MET A 6 -2.74 10.73 -12.27
CA MET A 6 -3.78 11.74 -12.33
C MET A 6 -3.38 13.06 -11.66
N GLU A 7 -4.03 14.14 -12.10
CA GLU A 7 -3.86 15.48 -11.53
C GLU A 7 -4.59 15.60 -10.19
N GLU A 8 -3.89 16.09 -9.17
CA GLU A 8 -4.49 16.38 -7.88
C GLU A 8 -5.27 17.70 -7.91
N LYS A 9 -6.55 17.64 -7.54
CA LYS A 9 -7.48 18.78 -7.51
C LYS A 9 -8.04 19.06 -6.12
N SER A 10 -7.37 18.55 -5.09
CA SER A 10 -7.80 18.66 -3.69
C SER A 10 -7.69 20.10 -3.15
N GLY A 11 -6.75 20.90 -3.67
CA GLY A 11 -6.46 22.26 -3.20
C GLY A 11 -5.75 22.33 -1.85
N VAL A 12 -5.32 21.20 -1.27
CA VAL A 12 -4.61 21.18 0.02
C VAL A 12 -3.18 21.75 -0.12
N PRO A 13 -2.58 22.30 0.95
CA PRO A 13 -1.25 22.92 0.87
C PRO A 13 -0.12 21.99 0.42
N PHE A 14 -0.31 20.69 0.62
CA PHE A 14 0.63 19.63 0.23
C PHE A 14 0.20 18.87 -1.03
N ALA A 15 -0.76 19.41 -1.80
CA ALA A 15 -1.20 18.79 -3.05
C ALA A 15 0.00 18.52 -3.97
N SER A 16 0.01 17.34 -4.58
CA SER A 16 1.06 16.90 -5.48
C SER A 16 1.19 17.86 -6.66
N LYS A 17 2.44 18.16 -6.97
CA LYS A 17 2.86 18.88 -8.20
C LYS A 17 3.74 18.00 -9.08
N GLN A 18 3.86 16.73 -8.72
CA GLN A 18 4.77 15.80 -9.38
C GLN A 18 4.19 15.36 -10.72
N LYS A 19 5.10 15.14 -11.66
CA LYS A 19 4.80 14.53 -12.96
C LYS A 19 5.79 13.41 -13.23
N ALA A 20 5.34 12.39 -13.95
CA ALA A 20 6.15 11.27 -14.39
C ALA A 20 5.77 10.89 -15.83
N ILE A 21 6.61 10.09 -16.48
CA ILE A 21 6.25 9.45 -17.75
C ILE A 21 5.44 8.21 -17.43
N TYR A 22 4.20 8.18 -17.88
CA TYR A 22 3.32 7.02 -17.81
C TYR A 22 2.81 6.73 -19.22
N GLN A 23 2.99 5.50 -19.69
CA GLN A 23 2.66 5.08 -21.06
C GLN A 23 3.19 6.04 -22.15
N GLY A 24 4.44 6.49 -21.99
CA GLY A 24 5.10 7.39 -22.95
C GLY A 24 4.64 8.85 -22.90
N LYS A 25 3.76 9.23 -21.97
CA LYS A 25 3.25 10.59 -21.83
C LYS A 25 3.59 11.20 -20.47
N GLU A 26 3.99 12.46 -20.46
CA GLU A 26 4.08 13.23 -19.22
C GLU A 26 2.70 13.36 -18.57
N THR A 27 2.57 12.84 -17.35
CA THR A 27 1.31 12.74 -16.61
C THR A 27 1.53 13.15 -15.15
N TYR A 28 0.54 13.82 -14.56
CA TYR A 28 0.56 14.14 -13.13
C TYR A 28 0.48 12.88 -12.27
N VAL A 29 0.95 12.98 -11.03
CA VAL A 29 0.97 11.86 -10.07
C VAL A 29 0.30 12.28 -8.77
N MET A 30 -0.65 11.49 -8.26
CA MET A 30 -1.36 11.76 -7.01
C MET A 30 -1.57 10.46 -6.21
N HIS A 31 -1.41 10.51 -4.89
CA HIS A 31 -1.87 9.43 -3.99
C HIS A 31 -3.39 9.51 -3.77
N ALA A 32 -4.16 9.23 -4.82
CA ALA A 32 -5.63 9.32 -4.76
C ALA A 32 -6.29 8.13 -4.03
N CYS A 33 -5.56 7.04 -3.79
CA CYS A 33 -6.01 5.85 -3.06
C CYS A 33 -5.56 5.82 -1.58
N GLY A 34 -4.81 6.84 -1.13
CA GLY A 34 -4.37 6.96 0.26
C GLY A 34 -3.13 6.12 0.64
N HIS A 35 -2.34 5.65 -0.33
CA HIS A 35 -1.13 4.85 -0.07
C HIS A 35 -0.04 5.63 0.68
N ASP A 36 -0.07 6.96 0.61
CA ASP A 36 0.68 7.85 1.48
C ASP A 36 0.26 7.72 2.94
N ALA A 37 -1.05 7.73 3.21
CA ALA A 37 -1.62 7.51 4.54
C ALA A 37 -1.27 6.12 5.08
N HIS A 38 -1.44 5.06 4.28
CA HIS A 38 -1.08 3.69 4.70
C HIS A 38 0.40 3.58 5.06
N THR A 39 1.27 4.15 4.22
CA THR A 39 2.72 4.16 4.47
C THR A 39 3.06 4.89 5.77
N ALA A 40 2.49 6.07 5.99
CA ALA A 40 2.71 6.85 7.20
C ALA A 40 2.21 6.12 8.45
N MET A 41 1.01 5.52 8.38
CA MET A 41 0.42 4.73 9.46
C MET A 41 1.26 3.51 9.81
N LEU A 42 1.70 2.74 8.80
CA LEU A 42 2.52 1.55 9.01
C LEU A 42 3.91 1.90 9.56
N LEU A 43 4.52 2.99 9.11
CA LEU A 43 5.77 3.50 9.68
C LEU A 43 5.58 3.94 11.14
N GLY A 44 4.46 4.56 11.48
CA GLY A 44 4.09 4.88 12.87
C GLY A 44 3.96 3.63 13.74
N ALA A 45 3.24 2.63 13.26
CA ALA A 45 3.12 1.33 13.94
C ALA A 45 4.48 0.66 14.12
N ALA A 46 5.34 0.68 13.09
CA ALA A 46 6.69 0.13 13.17
C ALA A 46 7.54 0.80 14.25
N LYS A 47 7.48 2.13 14.37
CA LYS A 47 8.18 2.86 15.43
C LYS A 47 7.69 2.46 16.82
N ILE A 48 6.38 2.38 17.03
CA ILE A 48 5.79 2.03 18.32
C ILE A 48 6.13 0.59 18.71
N LEU A 49 5.97 -0.36 17.79
CA LEU A 49 6.26 -1.77 18.04
C LEU A 49 7.76 -2.01 18.25
N ALA A 50 8.62 -1.34 17.48
CA ALA A 50 10.06 -1.42 17.67
C ALA A 50 10.52 -0.88 19.04
N ALA A 51 9.81 0.12 19.59
CA ALA A 51 10.08 0.66 20.93
C ALA A 51 9.51 -0.21 22.08
N ASN A 52 8.70 -1.21 21.78
CA ASN A 52 8.05 -2.10 22.76
C ASN A 52 8.31 -3.59 22.46
N LYS A 53 9.50 -3.91 21.91
CA LYS A 53 9.86 -5.29 21.53
C LYS A 53 9.78 -6.27 22.69
N ASP A 54 10.06 -5.82 23.91
CA ASP A 54 9.97 -6.59 25.16
C ASP A 54 8.55 -7.09 25.46
N LYS A 55 7.52 -6.45 24.88
CA LYS A 55 6.11 -6.81 25.04
C LYS A 55 5.57 -7.70 23.93
N ILE A 56 6.38 -8.01 22.92
CA ILE A 56 5.96 -8.75 21.73
C ILE A 56 6.58 -10.15 21.79
N SER A 57 5.74 -11.16 21.93
CA SER A 57 6.15 -12.56 21.79
C SER A 57 6.11 -12.95 20.32
N GLY A 58 7.26 -12.91 19.65
CA GLY A 58 7.39 -13.34 18.25
C GLY A 58 8.06 -12.30 17.36
N THR A 59 7.81 -12.40 16.06
CA THR A 59 8.39 -11.51 15.04
C THR A 59 7.28 -10.77 14.31
N VAL A 60 7.40 -9.45 14.20
CA VAL A 60 6.54 -8.62 13.34
C VAL A 60 7.31 -8.27 12.08
N ILE A 61 6.74 -8.60 10.92
CA ILE A 61 7.29 -8.27 9.60
C ILE A 61 6.50 -7.09 9.05
N PHE A 62 7.19 -6.00 8.70
CA PHE A 62 6.55 -4.83 8.07
C PHE A 62 6.71 -4.94 6.55
N VAL A 63 5.57 -4.94 5.84
CA VAL A 63 5.53 -5.10 4.38
C VAL A 63 5.11 -3.77 3.76
N PHE A 64 6.04 -3.12 3.06
CA PHE A 64 5.77 -1.91 2.28
C PHE A 64 5.68 -2.30 0.79
N GLN A 65 4.50 -2.74 0.37
CA GLN A 65 4.28 -3.32 -0.95
C GLN A 65 4.15 -2.25 -2.05
N PRO A 66 5.07 -2.17 -3.04
CA PRO A 66 4.90 -1.29 -4.20
C PRO A 66 3.84 -1.83 -5.17
N ALA A 67 3.45 -1.04 -6.17
CA ALA A 67 2.66 -1.49 -7.32
C ALA A 67 1.43 -2.34 -6.95
N GLU A 68 0.62 -1.86 -6.01
CA GLU A 68 -0.67 -2.43 -5.66
C GLU A 68 -1.70 -2.13 -6.74
N GLU A 69 -1.72 -0.89 -7.26
CA GLU A 69 -2.66 -0.44 -8.30
C GLU A 69 -2.47 -1.20 -9.63
N GLY A 70 -1.26 -1.74 -9.83
CA GLY A 70 -0.83 -2.30 -11.12
C GLY A 70 -0.72 -1.25 -12.22
N GLY A 71 -0.57 -1.72 -13.46
CA GLY A 71 -0.75 -0.89 -14.66
C GLY A 71 -2.17 -1.06 -15.20
N ALA A 72 -2.78 0.01 -15.71
CA ALA A 72 -4.14 -0.04 -16.28
C ALA A 72 -4.26 -0.99 -17.51
N ASP A 73 -3.12 -1.36 -18.09
CA ASP A 73 -2.95 -2.25 -19.24
C ASP A 73 -2.64 -3.70 -18.85
N ILE A 74 -2.63 -4.01 -17.56
CA ILE A 74 -2.28 -5.32 -17.01
C ILE A 74 -3.57 -6.05 -16.64
N ASP A 75 -3.78 -7.22 -17.24
CA ASP A 75 -4.79 -8.15 -16.72
C ASP A 75 -4.26 -8.72 -15.40
N ASN A 76 -4.77 -8.19 -14.29
CA ASN A 76 -4.37 -8.58 -12.94
C ASN A 76 -4.63 -10.06 -12.63
N PHE A 77 -5.40 -10.78 -13.45
CA PHE A 77 -5.70 -12.20 -13.29
C PHE A 77 -4.88 -13.11 -14.21
N THR A 78 -4.38 -12.61 -15.33
CA THR A 78 -3.64 -13.44 -16.31
C THR A 78 -2.18 -13.02 -16.53
N GLN A 79 -1.79 -11.79 -16.18
CA GLN A 79 -0.42 -11.32 -16.32
C GLN A 79 0.30 -11.39 -14.94
N GLY A 80 1.43 -12.10 -14.91
CA GLY A 80 2.15 -12.57 -13.71
C GLY A 80 2.68 -11.51 -12.74
N ASP A 81 4.01 -11.41 -12.59
CA ASP A 81 4.71 -10.67 -11.51
C ASP A 81 4.67 -9.14 -11.63
N GLN A 82 3.67 -8.57 -12.30
CA GLN A 82 3.52 -7.11 -12.42
C GLN A 82 2.69 -6.49 -11.28
N ILE A 83 2.00 -7.32 -10.49
CA ILE A 83 1.41 -6.93 -9.21
C ILE A 83 2.49 -7.05 -8.15
N GLY A 84 2.71 -5.98 -7.36
CA GLY A 84 3.82 -5.95 -6.43
C GLY A 84 3.76 -7.02 -5.35
N SER A 85 2.57 -7.44 -4.90
CA SER A 85 2.43 -8.57 -3.97
C SER A 85 3.00 -9.87 -4.55
N ARG A 86 2.68 -10.19 -5.81
CA ARG A 86 3.20 -11.37 -6.52
C ARG A 86 4.70 -11.28 -6.70
N LYS A 87 5.21 -10.12 -7.15
CA LYS A 87 6.63 -9.90 -7.35
C LYS A 87 7.43 -10.03 -6.06
N MET A 88 6.94 -9.46 -4.95
CA MET A 88 7.59 -9.59 -3.64
C MET A 88 7.67 -11.04 -3.19
N ILE A 89 6.60 -11.82 -3.38
CA ILE A 89 6.57 -13.25 -3.04
C ILE A 89 7.56 -14.02 -3.93
N ALA A 90 7.55 -13.77 -5.25
CA ALA A 90 8.46 -14.40 -6.21
C ALA A 90 9.93 -14.08 -5.91
N ASP A 91 10.22 -12.86 -5.45
CA ASP A 91 11.56 -12.41 -5.02
C ASP A 91 11.95 -12.93 -3.63
N GLY A 92 11.07 -13.67 -2.96
CA GLY A 92 11.38 -14.34 -1.71
C GLY A 92 11.13 -13.53 -0.45
N ALA A 93 10.24 -12.52 -0.47
CA ALA A 93 9.89 -11.70 0.69
C ALA A 93 9.49 -12.52 1.94
N PHE A 94 8.97 -13.74 1.75
CA PHE A 94 8.60 -14.66 2.83
C PHE A 94 9.36 -15.99 2.81
N LYS A 95 10.54 -16.03 2.18
CA LYS A 95 11.36 -17.25 2.11
C LYS A 95 11.93 -17.62 3.48
N ASP A 96 12.57 -16.65 4.13
CA ASP A 96 13.26 -16.85 5.42
C ASP A 96 12.35 -16.56 6.63
N TYR A 97 11.35 -15.70 6.44
CA TYR A 97 10.37 -15.34 7.47
C TYR A 97 8.95 -15.56 6.92
N LYS A 98 8.29 -16.63 7.37
CA LYS A 98 6.94 -16.99 6.95
C LYS A 98 5.92 -16.48 7.96
N PRO A 99 5.12 -15.44 7.64
CA PRO A 99 4.09 -14.96 8.55
C PRO A 99 2.99 -16.02 8.69
N GLU A 100 2.60 -16.31 9.94
CA GLU A 100 1.44 -17.16 10.24
C GLU A 100 0.12 -16.44 9.94
N VAL A 101 0.13 -15.10 10.08
CA VAL A 101 -0.99 -14.21 9.80
C VAL A 101 -0.45 -12.94 9.15
N ILE A 102 -1.18 -12.40 8.18
CA ILE A 102 -0.93 -11.09 7.58
C ILE A 102 -2.13 -10.17 7.80
N PHE A 103 -1.86 -8.92 8.14
CA PHE A 103 -2.87 -7.89 8.33
C PHE A 103 -2.66 -6.79 7.28
N GLY A 104 -3.76 -6.37 6.66
CA GLY A 104 -3.81 -5.21 5.77
C GLY A 104 -4.94 -4.29 6.19
N MET A 105 -4.87 -3.03 5.77
CA MET A 105 -5.96 -2.08 5.93
C MET A 105 -6.00 -1.13 4.74
N HIS A 106 -7.20 -0.63 4.43
CA HIS A 106 -7.40 0.41 3.45
C HIS A 106 -8.16 1.57 4.09
N VAL A 107 -7.81 2.81 3.74
CA VAL A 107 -8.57 3.98 4.18
C VAL A 107 -9.71 4.15 3.19
N MET A 108 -10.91 4.45 3.67
CA MET A 108 -12.10 4.56 2.82
C MET A 108 -12.64 5.98 2.96
N ALA A 109 -12.52 6.79 1.91
CA ALA A 109 -12.89 8.21 1.93
C ALA A 109 -14.37 8.44 2.32
N GLY A 110 -15.25 7.48 2.04
CA GLY A 110 -16.67 7.52 2.40
C GLY A 110 -17.01 6.96 3.80
N MET A 111 -16.03 6.45 4.55
CA MET A 111 -16.25 5.88 5.88
C MET A 111 -15.85 6.86 6.99
N LYS A 112 -16.56 6.81 8.11
CA LYS A 112 -16.32 7.69 9.24
C LYS A 112 -14.99 7.35 9.94
N SER A 113 -14.14 8.36 10.13
CA SER A 113 -12.90 8.22 10.90
C SER A 113 -13.13 7.71 12.33
N GLY A 114 -12.14 7.01 12.87
CA GLY A 114 -12.18 6.44 14.23
C GLY A 114 -12.96 5.12 14.35
N HIS A 115 -13.35 4.52 13.22
CA HIS A 115 -14.05 3.24 13.16
C HIS A 115 -13.25 2.25 12.33
N LEU A 116 -13.25 0.97 12.73
CA LEU A 116 -12.71 -0.13 11.94
C LEU A 116 -13.88 -0.97 11.42
N TYR A 117 -13.87 -1.21 10.11
CA TYR A 117 -14.86 -2.04 9.43
C TYR A 117 -14.16 -3.30 8.93
N TYR A 118 -14.78 -4.46 9.15
CA TYR A 118 -14.26 -5.75 8.73
C TYR A 118 -15.41 -6.70 8.38
N LYS A 119 -15.14 -7.70 7.55
CA LYS A 119 -16.02 -8.83 7.30
C LYS A 119 -15.19 -10.08 7.03
N ASP A 120 -15.84 -11.23 7.00
CA ASP A 120 -15.27 -12.47 6.50
C ASP A 120 -15.20 -12.50 4.97
N GLY A 121 -14.26 -13.29 4.44
CA GLY A 121 -14.01 -13.41 3.01
C GLY A 121 -13.38 -12.17 2.36
N ALA A 122 -13.40 -12.11 1.04
CA ALA A 122 -12.77 -11.03 0.27
C ALA A 122 -13.43 -9.67 0.53
N ILE A 123 -12.62 -8.64 0.71
CA ILE A 123 -13.02 -7.24 0.82
C ILE A 123 -12.03 -6.41 0.00
N LEU A 124 -12.58 -5.54 -0.87
CA LEU A 124 -11.88 -4.87 -1.98
C LEU A 124 -11.38 -5.87 -3.05
#